data_AF-A0A4V2A681-F1
#
_entry.id   AF-A0A4V2A681-F1
#
_cell.length_a   1.000
_cell.length_b   1.000
_cell.length_c   1.000
_cell.angle_alpha   90.00
_cell.angle_beta   90.00
_cell.angle_gamma   90.00
#
_symmetry.space_group_name_H-M   'P 1'
#
loop_
_entity.id
_entity.type
_entity.pdbx_description
1 polymer ?
#
loop_
_entity_poly.entity_id
_entity_poly.type
_entity_poly.pdbx_seq_one_letter_code
_entity_poly.pdbx_strand_id
1 'polypeptide(L)'
;MIGIVSSPEPFKVKDVVLAGAYDLYGRGRVSNFLKSFNLLNMYLEVDGKRLGNKDVSNMKQELDMQSAGFSSWFDYGDKASVTYTYYSLRHLPYTVLMDVTITAKKDINITGASVMEAPDALRDVQNYYNEIDRPHVVISLLTSSAKSPTGKLLMCASNTFLFSEPHGAEPRVIHEMWDNNMHL
;
A
#
# COMPACT_ATOMS: atom_id res chain seq x y z
N MET A 1 8.11 -15.93 -0.93
CA MET A 1 6.69 -15.72 -1.32
C MET A 1 6.11 -14.64 -0.42
N ILE A 2 5.33 -13.71 -0.98
CA ILE A 2 4.60 -12.66 -0.24
C ILE A 2 3.11 -13.01 -0.22
N GLY A 3 2.41 -12.65 0.85
CA GLY A 3 0.96 -12.80 0.98
C GLY A 3 0.35 -11.51 1.48
N ILE A 4 -0.87 -11.23 1.02
CA ILE A 4 -1.65 -10.06 1.42
C ILE A 4 -2.93 -10.57 2.10
N VAL A 5 -3.21 -10.08 3.29
CA VAL A 5 -4.47 -10.32 3.99
C VAL A 5 -5.39 -9.14 3.74
N SER A 6 -6.56 -9.39 3.15
CA SER A 6 -7.53 -8.36 2.81
C SER A 6 -8.10 -7.64 4.05
N SER A 7 -8.58 -6.42 3.84
CA SER A 7 -9.26 -5.61 4.85
C SER A 7 -10.71 -5.30 4.40
N PRO A 8 -11.67 -5.19 5.33
CA PRO A 8 -12.99 -4.63 5.03
C PRO A 8 -12.95 -3.10 4.83
N GLU A 9 -11.86 -2.44 5.22
CA GLU A 9 -11.71 -0.98 5.04
C GLU A 9 -11.20 -0.67 3.61
N PRO A 10 -11.80 0.33 2.92
CA PRO A 10 -11.35 0.78 1.60
C PRO A 10 -9.87 1.19 1.65
N PHE A 11 -9.13 0.81 0.61
CA PHE A 11 -7.71 1.15 0.44
C PHE A 11 -6.78 0.73 1.59
N LYS A 12 -7.19 -0.26 2.40
CA LYS A 12 -6.32 -0.90 3.37
C LYS A 12 -6.09 -2.36 3.08
N VAL A 13 -4.94 -2.84 3.53
CA VAL A 13 -4.67 -4.25 3.75
C VAL A 13 -4.55 -4.50 5.26
N LYS A 14 -4.98 -5.67 5.72
CA LYS A 14 -4.90 -6.00 7.15
C LYS A 14 -3.46 -6.28 7.54
N ASP A 15 -2.82 -7.18 6.79
CA ASP A 15 -1.45 -7.64 7.05
C ASP A 15 -0.77 -8.01 5.73
N VAL A 16 0.52 -7.70 5.61
CA VAL A 16 1.41 -8.28 4.60
C VAL A 16 2.32 -9.31 5.27
N VAL A 17 2.45 -10.49 4.69
CA VAL A 17 3.25 -11.60 5.26
C VAL A 17 4.30 -12.08 4.27
N LEU A 18 5.45 -12.49 4.79
CA LEU A 18 6.54 -13.07 4.02
C LEU A 18 6.78 -14.51 4.45
N ALA A 19 6.73 -15.44 3.51
CA ALA A 19 7.06 -16.83 3.76
C ALA A 19 8.51 -16.94 4.25
N GLY A 20 8.72 -17.57 5.41
CA GLY A 20 10.04 -17.71 6.03
C GLY A 20 10.40 -16.59 7.03
N ALA A 21 9.61 -15.52 7.12
CA ALA A 21 9.82 -14.48 8.11
C ALA A 21 9.19 -14.87 9.45
N TYR A 22 9.98 -15.53 10.29
CA TYR A 22 9.58 -15.93 11.63
C TYR A 22 10.54 -15.38 12.69
N ASP A 23 9.97 -14.91 13.79
CA ASP A 23 10.72 -14.48 14.97
C ASP A 23 9.92 -14.71 16.26
N LEU A 24 10.58 -14.57 17.41
CA LEU A 24 9.94 -14.58 18.71
C LEU A 24 9.05 -13.34 18.85
N TYR A 25 7.75 -13.53 18.61
CA TYR A 25 6.75 -12.47 18.68
C TYR A 25 5.46 -12.99 19.31
N GLY A 26 4.73 -12.14 20.05
CA GLY A 26 3.49 -12.51 20.72
C GLY A 26 3.68 -13.33 22.01
N ARG A 27 2.62 -14.03 22.44
CA ARG A 27 2.64 -14.81 23.69
C ARG A 27 3.34 -16.15 23.50
N GLY A 28 4.06 -16.60 24.53
CA GLY A 28 4.59 -17.97 24.62
C GLY A 28 6.07 -18.15 24.29
N ARG A 29 6.81 -17.08 23.93
CA ARG A 29 8.24 -17.17 23.53
C ARG A 29 8.50 -18.24 22.46
N VAL A 30 7.53 -18.44 21.56
CA VAL A 30 7.63 -19.33 20.41
C VAL A 30 7.80 -18.50 19.14
N SER A 31 8.41 -19.11 18.13
CA SER A 31 8.58 -18.50 16.82
C SER A 31 7.21 -18.37 16.14
N ASN A 32 6.82 -17.13 15.81
CA ASN A 32 5.57 -16.80 15.12
C ASN A 32 5.87 -16.13 13.79
N PHE A 33 4.89 -16.13 12.88
CA PHE A 33 4.99 -15.38 11.64
C PHE A 33 5.05 -13.89 11.94
N LEU A 34 5.96 -13.18 11.29
CA LEU A 34 6.12 -11.74 11.45
C LEU A 34 5.32 -11.01 10.37
N LYS A 35 4.58 -9.99 10.79
CA LYS A 35 3.91 -9.07 9.87
C LYS A 35 4.98 -8.16 9.26
N SER A 36 4.93 -8.00 7.94
CA SER A 36 5.75 -7.04 7.20
C SER A 36 5.04 -5.68 7.14
N PHE A 37 5.69 -4.68 6.55
CA PHE A 37 5.10 -3.37 6.30
C PHE A 37 3.83 -3.47 5.44
N ASN A 38 2.79 -2.74 5.84
CA ASN A 38 1.59 -2.57 5.03
C ASN A 38 1.86 -1.51 3.95
N LEU A 39 2.50 -1.93 2.87
CA LEU A 39 2.97 -1.06 1.78
C LEU A 39 1.92 -0.82 0.67
N LEU A 40 0.72 -1.38 0.81
CA LEU A 40 -0.39 -1.26 -0.14
C LEU A 40 -1.52 -0.36 0.38
N ASN A 41 -1.33 0.26 1.55
CA ASN A 41 -2.31 1.20 2.05
C ASN A 41 -2.28 2.47 1.20
N MET A 42 -3.44 3.04 0.97
CA MET A 42 -3.59 4.29 0.22
C MET A 42 -4.62 5.17 0.91
N TYR A 43 -4.41 6.47 0.80
CA TYR A 43 -5.41 7.46 1.08
C TYR A 43 -5.91 8.11 -0.20
N LEU A 44 -7.21 8.35 -0.23
CA LEU A 44 -7.86 9.10 -1.29
C LEU A 44 -8.51 10.34 -0.67
N GLU A 45 -8.19 11.50 -1.22
CA GLU A 45 -8.89 12.75 -0.96
C GLU A 45 -9.61 13.20 -2.21
N VAL A 46 -10.85 13.64 -2.02
CA VAL A 46 -11.69 14.20 -3.09
C VAL A 46 -12.17 15.57 -2.63
N ASP A 47 -11.83 16.61 -3.39
CA ASP A 47 -12.09 18.02 -3.07
C ASP A 47 -11.59 18.42 -1.67
N GLY A 48 -10.38 17.95 -1.29
CA GLY A 48 -9.75 18.23 0.00
C GLY A 48 -10.35 17.49 1.20
N LYS A 49 -11.27 16.55 0.98
CA LYS A 49 -11.83 15.69 2.04
C LYS A 49 -11.27 14.27 1.92
N ARG A 50 -10.61 13.82 2.99
CA ARG A 50 -10.18 12.42 3.16
C ARG A 50 -11.37 11.47 3.16
N LEU A 51 -11.27 10.45 2.32
CA LEU A 51 -12.20 9.33 2.29
C LEU A 51 -12.12 8.54 3.60
N GLY A 52 -13.27 8.40 4.27
CA GLY A 52 -13.44 7.46 5.36
C GLY A 52 -14.48 6.39 5.04
N ASN A 53 -14.55 5.33 5.86
CA ASN A 53 -15.47 4.22 5.67
C ASN A 53 -16.95 4.65 5.61
N LYS A 54 -17.30 5.75 6.28
CA LYS A 54 -18.67 6.30 6.31
C LYS A 54 -19.07 6.98 5.01
N ASP A 55 -18.10 7.40 4.20
CA ASP A 55 -18.34 8.06 2.92
C ASP A 55 -18.50 7.06 1.76
N VAL A 56 -18.30 5.77 2.05
CA VAL A 56 -18.32 4.68 1.09
C VAL A 56 -19.66 3.98 1.09
N SER A 57 -20.22 3.77 -0.10
CA SER A 57 -21.42 2.97 -0.32
C SER A 57 -21.20 1.90 -1.39
N ASN A 58 -22.08 0.89 -1.45
CA ASN A 58 -22.03 -0.20 -2.42
C ASN A 58 -20.69 -0.95 -2.47
N MET A 59 -20.00 -1.08 -1.33
CA MET A 59 -18.74 -1.80 -1.24
C MET A 59 -18.94 -3.28 -1.62
N LYS A 60 -18.23 -3.73 -2.65
CA LYS A 60 -18.11 -5.13 -3.05
C LYS A 60 -16.64 -5.52 -3.01
N GLN A 61 -16.34 -6.73 -2.55
CA GLN A 61 -15.00 -7.31 -2.63
C GLN A 61 -15.11 -8.72 -3.23
N GLU A 62 -14.18 -9.07 -4.11
CA GLU A 62 -14.21 -10.35 -4.82
C GLU A 62 -12.79 -10.87 -5.06
N LEU A 63 -12.61 -12.17 -4.86
CA LEU A 63 -11.40 -12.89 -5.23
C LEU A 63 -11.65 -13.64 -6.53
N ASP A 64 -10.99 -13.21 -7.61
CA ASP A 64 -10.91 -14.01 -8.82
C ASP A 64 -9.79 -15.04 -8.66
N MET A 65 -10.16 -16.31 -8.48
CA MET A 65 -9.21 -17.41 -8.31
C MET A 65 -8.51 -17.81 -9.62
N GLN A 66 -9.08 -17.49 -10.78
CA GLN A 66 -8.51 -17.81 -12.09
C GLN A 66 -7.37 -16.85 -12.42
N SER A 67 -7.58 -15.55 -12.28
CA SER A 67 -6.55 -14.52 -12.50
C SER A 67 -5.71 -14.20 -11.27
N ALA A 68 -6.13 -14.69 -10.08
CA ALA A 68 -5.50 -14.44 -8.78
C ALA A 68 -5.46 -12.94 -8.38
N GLY A 69 -6.51 -12.19 -8.74
CA GLY A 69 -6.71 -10.80 -8.33
C GLY A 69 -7.76 -10.66 -7.23
N PHE A 70 -7.50 -9.82 -6.24
CA PHE A 70 -8.49 -9.43 -5.23
C PHE A 70 -8.95 -8.00 -5.46
N SER A 71 -10.18 -7.85 -5.93
CA SER A 71 -10.74 -6.58 -6.38
C SER A 71 -11.73 -6.04 -5.36
N SER A 72 -11.77 -4.72 -5.21
CA SER A 72 -12.75 -4.00 -4.40
C SER A 72 -13.36 -2.86 -5.21
N TRP A 73 -14.67 -2.72 -5.12
CA TRP A 73 -15.44 -1.68 -5.80
C TRP A 73 -16.26 -0.93 -4.76
N PHE A 74 -16.35 0.38 -4.91
CA PHE A 74 -17.27 1.17 -4.11
C PHE A 74 -17.61 2.51 -4.75
N ASP A 75 -18.66 3.16 -4.26
CA ASP A 75 -19.04 4.52 -4.63
C ASP A 75 -18.64 5.50 -3.52
N TYR A 76 -18.03 6.63 -3.92
CA TYR A 76 -17.78 7.77 -3.03
C TYR A 76 -18.88 8.81 -3.22
N GLY A 77 -19.96 8.64 -2.45
CA GLY A 77 -21.18 9.43 -2.61
C GLY A 77 -21.70 9.43 -4.05
N ASP A 78 -22.04 10.60 -4.57
CA ASP A 78 -22.44 10.82 -5.96
C ASP A 78 -21.30 11.38 -6.84
N LYS A 79 -20.05 11.35 -6.35
CA LYS A 79 -18.91 12.01 -6.98
C LYS A 79 -18.08 11.09 -7.86
N ALA A 80 -17.82 9.86 -7.43
CA ALA A 80 -16.98 8.92 -8.16
C ALA A 80 -17.33 7.46 -7.87
N SER A 81 -17.01 6.59 -8.82
CA SER A 81 -16.90 5.14 -8.59
C SER A 81 -15.43 4.76 -8.58
N VAL A 82 -15.04 3.96 -7.59
CA VAL A 82 -13.65 3.56 -7.37
C VAL A 82 -13.55 2.04 -7.47
N THR A 83 -12.55 1.58 -8.19
CA THR A 83 -12.16 0.17 -8.25
C THR A 83 -10.69 0.06 -7.98
N TYR A 84 -10.29 -0.93 -7.17
CA TYR A 84 -8.88 -1.26 -7.03
C TYR A 84 -8.67 -2.76 -6.90
N THR A 85 -7.54 -3.24 -7.40
CA THR A 85 -7.19 -4.66 -7.40
C THR A 85 -5.80 -4.87 -6.84
N TYR A 86 -5.69 -5.78 -5.88
CA TYR A 86 -4.40 -6.24 -5.36
C TYR A 86 -3.94 -7.51 -6.06
N TYR A 87 -2.63 -7.57 -6.34
CA TYR A 87 -1.97 -8.72 -6.92
C TYR A 87 -0.70 -9.06 -6.12
N SER A 88 -0.47 -10.35 -5.92
CA SER A 88 0.86 -10.88 -5.56
C SER A 88 1.48 -11.48 -6.82
N LEU A 89 2.49 -10.82 -7.39
CA LEU A 89 3.04 -11.19 -8.69
C LEU A 89 3.83 -12.50 -8.59
N ARG A 90 3.34 -13.57 -9.20
CA ARG A 90 4.01 -14.89 -9.15
C ARG A 90 5.35 -14.92 -9.88
N HIS A 91 5.50 -14.11 -10.93
CA HIS A 91 6.70 -14.04 -11.76
C HIS A 91 7.79 -13.13 -11.15
N LEU A 92 7.43 -12.25 -10.21
CA LEU A 92 8.35 -11.36 -9.50
C LEU A 92 8.27 -11.63 -7.98
N PRO A 93 9.20 -12.42 -7.43
CA PRO A 93 9.19 -12.76 -6.01
C PRO A 93 9.18 -11.52 -5.11
N TYR A 94 8.34 -11.56 -4.07
CA TYR A 94 8.20 -10.49 -3.08
C TYR A 94 7.64 -9.17 -3.62
N THR A 95 7.10 -9.18 -4.84
CA THR A 95 6.46 -8.01 -5.45
C THR A 95 4.95 -8.11 -5.39
N VAL A 96 4.33 -7.00 -5.03
CA VAL A 96 2.88 -6.81 -5.07
C VAL A 96 2.57 -5.63 -5.98
N LEU A 97 1.38 -5.64 -6.57
CA LEU A 97 0.87 -4.56 -7.41
C LEU A 97 -0.52 -4.19 -6.93
N MET A 98 -0.81 -2.91 -6.94
CA MET A 98 -2.15 -2.37 -6.73
C MET A 98 -2.49 -1.51 -7.95
N ASP A 99 -3.55 -1.90 -8.65
CA ASP A 99 -4.13 -1.11 -9.72
C ASP A 99 -5.34 -0.34 -9.17
N VAL A 100 -5.46 0.94 -9.49
CA VAL A 100 -6.51 1.83 -8.98
C VAL A 100 -7.13 2.59 -10.15
N THR A 101 -8.44 2.42 -10.32
CA THR A 101 -9.24 3.14 -11.31
C THR A 101 -10.28 3.98 -10.59
N ILE A 102 -10.30 5.28 -10.88
CA ILE A 102 -11.28 6.23 -10.34
C ILE A 102 -12.06 6.83 -11.50
N THR A 103 -13.35 6.55 -11.57
CA THR A 103 -14.26 7.11 -12.57
C THR A 103 -15.05 8.24 -11.95
N ALA A 104 -14.72 9.47 -12.31
CA ALA A 104 -15.44 10.66 -11.89
C ALA A 104 -16.87 10.69 -12.49
N LYS A 105 -17.87 10.95 -11.65
CA LYS A 105 -19.27 11.19 -12.05
C LYS A 105 -19.59 12.69 -12.14
N LYS A 106 -18.71 13.52 -11.55
CA LYS A 106 -18.76 14.98 -11.51
C LYS A 106 -17.33 15.53 -11.57
N ASP A 107 -17.20 16.81 -11.84
CA ASP A 107 -15.92 17.50 -11.73
C ASP A 107 -15.42 17.43 -10.28
N ILE A 108 -14.25 16.85 -10.09
CA ILE A 108 -13.63 16.62 -8.79
C ILE A 108 -12.11 16.81 -8.87
N ASN A 109 -11.52 17.26 -7.77
CA ASN A 109 -10.08 17.21 -7.59
C ASN A 109 -9.71 16.01 -6.74
N ILE A 110 -8.71 15.23 -7.18
CA ILE A 110 -8.26 14.02 -6.50
C ILE A 110 -6.84 14.22 -5.97
N THR A 111 -6.59 13.75 -4.76
CA THR A 111 -5.24 13.57 -4.23
C THR A 111 -5.12 12.16 -3.68
N GLY A 112 -4.22 11.37 -4.27
CA GLY A 112 -3.88 10.03 -3.80
C GLY A 112 -2.55 10.07 -3.04
N ALA A 113 -2.46 9.31 -1.95
CA ALA A 113 -1.23 9.15 -1.20
C ALA A 113 -1.01 7.67 -0.87
N SER A 114 0.19 7.15 -1.14
CA SER A 114 0.57 5.81 -0.71
C SER A 114 0.97 5.90 0.75
N VAL A 115 0.63 4.90 1.56
CA VAL A 115 0.96 4.92 3.00
C VAL A 115 1.73 3.65 3.31
N MET A 116 2.94 3.82 3.83
CA MET A 116 3.72 2.70 4.35
C MET A 116 3.61 2.69 5.88
N GLU A 117 3.05 1.63 6.43
CA GLU A 117 2.84 1.47 7.86
C GLU A 117 3.65 0.29 8.41
N ALA A 118 4.44 0.54 9.45
CA ALA A 118 5.20 -0.46 10.17
C ALA A 118 4.37 -1.12 11.28
N PRO A 119 4.28 -2.46 11.35
CA PRO A 119 3.66 -3.14 12.48
C PRO A 119 4.41 -2.91 13.80
N ASP A 120 3.70 -2.81 14.92
CA ASP A 120 4.24 -2.62 16.27
C ASP A 120 5.32 -3.65 16.70
N ALA A 121 5.33 -4.82 16.04
CA ALA A 121 6.31 -5.87 16.28
C ALA A 121 7.73 -5.49 15.84
N LEU A 122 7.84 -4.60 14.86
CA LEU A 122 9.11 -4.19 14.28
C LEU A 122 9.73 -3.09 15.15
N ARG A 123 11.06 -3.13 15.28
CA ARG A 123 11.82 -2.15 16.04
C ARG A 123 12.86 -1.47 15.15
N ASP A 124 13.35 -0.33 15.61
CA ASP A 124 14.33 0.48 14.87
C ASP A 124 13.82 0.84 13.45
N VAL A 125 12.55 1.27 13.34
CA VAL A 125 11.96 1.64 12.05
C VAL A 125 12.70 2.86 11.49
N GLN A 126 13.10 2.75 10.24
CA GLN A 126 13.75 3.79 9.46
C GLN A 126 13.01 3.96 8.15
N ASN A 127 12.87 5.22 7.76
CA ASN A 127 12.00 5.67 6.70
C ASN A 127 12.79 6.56 5.75
N TYR A 128 12.68 6.27 4.45
CA TYR A 128 13.47 6.89 3.41
C TYR A 128 12.58 7.24 2.22
N TYR A 129 12.88 8.37 1.60
CA TYR A 129 12.33 8.75 0.32
C TYR A 129 13.48 9.11 -0.61
N ASN A 130 13.49 8.50 -1.80
CA ASN A 130 14.51 8.76 -2.81
C ASN A 130 13.83 8.93 -4.17
N GLU A 131 14.27 9.93 -4.91
CA GLU A 131 13.89 10.09 -6.32
C GLU A 131 15.06 9.70 -7.21
N ILE A 132 14.77 8.82 -8.17
CA ILE A 132 15.70 8.50 -9.25
C ILE A 132 15.26 9.27 -10.47
N ASP A 133 15.94 10.38 -10.73
CA ASP A 133 15.71 11.23 -11.90
C ASP A 133 16.64 10.79 -13.05
N ARG A 134 16.02 10.35 -14.15
CA ARG A 134 16.67 10.02 -15.42
C ARG A 134 15.97 10.80 -16.54
N PRO A 135 16.68 11.12 -17.64
CA PRO A 135 16.09 11.90 -18.74
C PRO A 135 14.79 11.34 -19.36
N HIS A 136 14.46 10.08 -19.10
CA HIS A 136 13.29 9.39 -19.65
C HIS A 136 12.26 8.96 -18.59
N VAL A 137 12.54 9.12 -17.29
CA VAL A 137 11.65 8.71 -16.20
C VAL A 137 12.11 9.29 -14.86
N VAL A 138 11.16 9.68 -14.01
CA VAL A 138 11.40 9.94 -12.58
C VAL A 138 10.72 8.85 -11.77
N ILE A 139 11.48 8.17 -10.90
CA ILE A 139 10.95 7.11 -10.02
C ILE A 139 11.03 7.59 -8.58
N SER A 140 9.89 7.70 -7.92
CA SER A 140 9.79 8.08 -6.51
C SER A 140 9.70 6.83 -5.64
N LEU A 141 10.76 6.53 -4.89
CA LEU A 141 10.85 5.35 -4.04
C LEU A 141 10.60 5.74 -2.59
N LEU A 142 9.51 5.21 -2.06
CA LEU A 142 9.17 5.25 -0.66
C LEU A 142 9.63 3.94 -0.03
N THR A 143 10.57 4.00 0.92
CA THR A 143 11.23 2.81 1.48
C THR A 143 11.24 2.84 3.01
N SER A 144 10.86 1.73 3.63
CA SER A 144 11.04 1.52 5.07
C SER A 144 11.90 0.29 5.34
N SER A 145 12.69 0.36 6.40
CA SER A 145 13.45 -0.77 6.94
C SER A 145 13.29 -0.86 8.46
N ALA A 146 13.20 -2.06 9.00
CA ALA A 146 13.12 -2.27 10.44
C ALA A 146 13.65 -3.65 10.82
N LYS A 147 14.03 -3.83 12.08
CA LYS A 147 14.45 -5.13 12.61
C LYS A 147 13.27 -5.88 13.18
N SER A 148 13.34 -7.20 13.10
CA SER A 148 12.44 -8.09 13.85
C SER A 148 12.63 -7.93 15.36
N PRO A 149 11.69 -8.42 16.21
CA PRO A 149 11.77 -8.27 17.66
C PRO A 149 13.11 -8.68 18.28
N THR A 150 13.68 -9.81 17.87
CA THR A 150 14.99 -10.27 18.37
C THR A 150 16.16 -9.63 17.64
N GLY A 151 15.92 -8.93 16.51
CA GLY A 151 16.93 -8.42 15.61
C GLY A 151 17.52 -9.46 14.66
N LYS A 152 16.98 -10.68 14.65
CA LYS A 152 17.41 -11.77 13.76
C LYS A 152 17.21 -11.43 12.28
N LEU A 153 16.15 -10.71 11.94
CA LEU A 153 15.82 -10.34 10.58
C LEU A 153 15.87 -8.82 10.40
N LEU A 154 16.36 -8.38 9.24
CA LEU A 154 16.16 -7.04 8.72
C LEU A 154 15.06 -7.12 7.66
N MET A 155 13.96 -6.41 7.91
CA MET A 155 12.79 -6.35 7.06
C MET A 155 12.82 -5.03 6.28
N CYS A 156 12.55 -5.09 4.97
CA CYS A 156 12.48 -3.90 4.13
C CYS A 156 11.26 -3.97 3.21
N ALA A 157 10.66 -2.82 2.93
CA ALA A 157 9.63 -2.65 1.91
C ALA A 157 9.91 -1.37 1.13
N SER A 158 9.61 -1.40 -0.17
CA SER A 158 9.62 -0.20 -1.01
C SER A 158 8.46 -0.23 -1.97
N ASN A 159 7.85 0.93 -2.22
CA ASN A 159 6.86 1.08 -3.28
C ASN A 159 7.12 2.39 -4.07
N THR A 160 6.43 2.51 -5.21
CA THR A 160 6.45 3.67 -6.10
C THR A 160 5.10 3.75 -6.79
N PHE A 161 4.71 4.95 -7.20
CA PHE A 161 3.65 5.11 -8.19
C PHE A 161 4.17 4.77 -9.57
N LEU A 162 3.28 4.22 -10.40
CA LEU A 162 3.51 4.00 -11.83
C LEU A 162 2.41 4.73 -12.59
N PHE A 163 2.81 5.68 -13.42
CA PHE A 163 1.91 6.47 -14.25
C PHE A 163 2.00 6.00 -15.70
N SER A 164 0.90 6.13 -16.42
CA SER A 164 0.82 5.78 -17.85
C SER A 164 1.21 6.95 -18.75
N GLU A 165 1.16 8.15 -18.20
CA GLU A 165 1.52 9.41 -18.80
C GLU A 165 3.01 9.45 -19.15
N PRO A 166 3.40 10.11 -20.25
CA PRO A 166 4.81 10.26 -20.59
C PRO A 166 5.53 11.11 -19.54
N HIS A 167 6.85 10.91 -19.45
CA HIS A 167 7.69 11.67 -18.53
C HIS A 167 7.47 13.18 -18.67
N GLY A 168 7.23 13.84 -17.54
CA GLY A 168 6.93 15.28 -17.45
C GLY A 168 5.45 15.67 -17.60
N ALA A 169 4.57 14.73 -17.99
CA ALA A 169 3.12 14.90 -17.99
C ALA A 169 2.43 14.11 -16.85
N GLU A 170 3.19 13.28 -16.15
CA GLU A 170 2.74 12.50 -15.00
C GLU A 170 2.35 13.39 -13.80
N PRO A 171 1.40 12.96 -12.96
CA PRO A 171 1.07 13.65 -11.72
C PRO A 171 2.29 13.88 -10.85
N ARG A 172 2.38 15.07 -10.25
CA ARG A 172 3.47 15.38 -9.32
C ARG A 172 3.33 14.56 -8.05
N VAL A 173 4.36 13.79 -7.74
CA VAL A 173 4.51 13.10 -6.45
C VAL A 173 5.20 14.04 -5.47
N ILE A 174 4.73 14.01 -4.22
CA ILE A 174 5.36 14.69 -3.08
C ILE A 174 5.44 13.68 -1.94
N HIS A 175 6.44 13.83 -1.08
CA HIS A 175 6.62 12.99 0.09
C HIS A 175 6.43 13.80 1.37
N GLU A 176 5.70 13.24 2.33
CA GLU A 176 5.46 13.82 3.64
C GLU A 176 5.69 12.77 4.75
N MET A 177 6.53 13.11 5.73
CA MET A 177 6.73 12.28 6.92
C MET A 177 5.80 12.74 8.04
N TRP A 178 4.85 11.89 8.42
CA TRP A 178 3.90 12.19 9.49
C TRP A 178 4.41 11.74 10.86
N ASP A 179 4.94 10.52 10.97
CA ASP A 179 5.60 10.03 12.20
C ASP A 179 6.74 9.01 11.91
N ASN A 180 7.35 8.44 12.96
CA ASN A 180 8.46 7.48 12.80
C ASN A 180 8.05 6.13 12.17
N ASN A 181 6.79 5.74 12.28
CA ASN A 181 6.23 4.47 11.81
C ASN A 181 5.37 4.61 10.53
N MET A 182 5.07 5.84 10.11
CA MET A 182 4.23 6.13 8.95
C MET A 182 4.72 7.33 8.15
N HIS A 183 4.81 7.16 6.84
CA HIS A 183 5.00 8.25 5.88
C HIS A 183 4.19 8.00 4.61
N LEU A 184 4.03 9.06 3.81
CA LEU A 184 3.25 9.04 2.58
C LEU A 184 3.91 9.79 1.42
#